data_AF-A0A8R2AU05-F1
#
_entry.id   AF-A0A8R2AU05-F1
#
_cell.length_a   1.000
_cell.length_b   1.000
_cell.length_c   1.000
_cell.angle_alpha   90.00
_cell.angle_beta   90.00
_cell.angle_gamma   90.00
#
_symmetry.space_group_name_H-M   'P 1'
#
loop_
_entity.id
_entity.type
_entity.pdbx_description
1 polymer ?
#
loop_
_entity_poly.entity_id
_entity_poly.type
_entity_poly.pdbx_seq_one_letter_code
_entity_poly.pdbx_strand_id
1 'polypeptide(L)'
;MNNLTGNKILKTITGLRSFSSCSALFTKNWRVARGLPVNRNAEGILTDGPDYTFLDGRPTPLLHKQKLRMQRQRQLAEQIVTLSSELQFAKDRYQKIQKEEQEKRQEILNNRLKPKGMMLQKKNLS
;
A
#
# COMPACT_ATOMS: atom_id res chain seq x y z
N MET A 1 -13.28 -9.19 42.94
CA MET A 1 -12.82 -10.46 42.34
C MET A 1 -12.31 -10.11 40.93
N ASN A 2 -11.02 -9.78 40.80
CA ASN A 2 -9.92 -10.68 40.37
C ASN A 2 -10.00 -10.86 38.83
N ASN A 3 -9.04 -10.47 37.97
CA ASN A 3 -7.60 -10.25 38.11
C ASN A 3 -7.08 -9.29 37.03
N LEU A 4 -6.19 -8.38 37.42
CA LEU A 4 -5.28 -7.65 36.54
C LEU A 4 -3.98 -8.47 36.42
N THR A 5 -3.70 -9.04 35.25
CA THR A 5 -2.38 -9.63 34.95
C THR A 5 -1.91 -9.25 33.55
N GLY A 6 -1.73 -7.95 33.34
CA GLY A 6 -0.91 -7.44 32.24
C GLY A 6 0.57 -7.66 32.58
N ASN A 7 1.17 -8.68 31.97
CA ASN A 7 2.57 -9.04 32.15
C ASN A 7 3.48 -7.95 31.57
N LYS A 8 3.83 -6.94 32.39
CA LYS A 8 4.81 -5.92 32.03
C LYS A 8 6.19 -6.54 32.11
N ILE A 9 6.72 -6.97 30.96
CA ILE A 9 8.12 -7.35 30.83
C ILE A 9 8.96 -6.09 31.12
N LEU A 10 9.45 -5.98 32.34
CA LEU A 10 10.39 -4.95 32.76
C LEU A 10 11.68 -5.15 31.96
N LYS A 11 11.94 -4.26 31.00
CA LYS A 11 13.24 -4.16 30.36
C LYS A 11 14.22 -3.64 31.39
N THR A 12 14.94 -4.53 32.05
CA THR A 12 16.10 -4.17 32.86
C THR A 12 17.14 -3.55 31.93
N ILE A 13 17.30 -2.23 32.02
CA ILE A 13 18.41 -1.52 31.38
C ILE A 13 19.63 -1.77 32.26
N THR A 14 20.31 -2.89 32.03
CA THR A 14 21.65 -3.09 32.55
C THR A 14 22.56 -2.08 31.83
N GLY A 15 23.15 -1.18 32.60
CA GLY A 15 24.04 -0.13 32.10
C GLY A 15 25.31 -0.72 31.48
N LEU A 16 25.27 -1.00 30.18
CA LEU A 16 26.48 -1.16 29.39
C LEU A 16 27.04 0.23 29.07
N ARG A 17 28.08 0.64 29.80
CA ARG A 17 28.99 1.70 29.35
C ARG A 17 29.84 1.16 28.22
N SER A 18 29.27 1.09 27.01
CA SER A 18 30.02 0.86 25.79
C SER A 18 30.35 2.24 25.19
N PHE A 19 31.63 2.62 25.23
CA PHE A 19 32.15 3.73 24.43
C PHE A 19 32.24 3.27 22.97
N SER A 20 31.09 3.13 22.31
CA SER A 20 31.01 3.09 20.86
C SER A 20 30.20 4.30 20.42
N SER A 21 30.82 5.24 19.71
CA SER A 21 30.16 6.38 19.08
C SER A 21 29.19 5.95 17.96
N CYS A 22 29.13 4.65 17.64
CA CYS A 22 28.26 4.09 16.62
C CYS A 22 27.44 2.95 17.22
N SER A 23 26.23 3.25 17.70
CA SER A 23 25.30 2.19 18.11
C SER A 23 24.71 1.50 16.87
N ALA A 24 24.70 0.16 16.84
CA ALA A 24 24.18 -0.60 15.71
C ALA A 24 22.67 -0.35 15.45
N LEU A 25 21.93 0.18 16.44
CA LEU A 25 20.55 0.62 16.28
C LEU A 25 20.47 1.98 15.56
N PHE A 26 21.36 2.93 15.90
CA PHE A 26 21.43 4.23 15.23
C PHE A 26 21.74 4.06 13.73
N THR A 27 22.61 3.14 13.37
CA THR A 27 22.93 2.87 11.95
C THR A 27 21.76 2.28 11.16
N LYS A 28 20.91 1.47 11.79
CA LYS A 28 19.68 0.95 11.16
C LYS A 28 18.63 2.04 10.96
N ASN A 29 18.39 2.86 11.98
CA ASN A 29 17.45 3.98 11.89
C ASN A 29 17.91 5.01 10.85
N TRP A 30 19.21 5.30 10.79
CA TRP A 30 19.80 6.15 9.76
C TRP A 30 19.57 5.60 8.35
N ARG A 31 19.67 4.29 8.14
CA ARG A 31 19.38 3.65 6.84
C ARG A 31 17.93 3.82 6.44
N VAL A 32 17.00 3.51 7.33
CA VAL A 32 15.56 3.69 7.08
C VAL A 32 15.24 5.15 6.78
N ALA A 33 15.81 6.09 7.54
CA ALA A 33 15.65 7.52 7.30
C ALA A 33 16.18 7.98 5.93
N ARG A 34 17.10 7.21 5.32
CA ARG A 34 17.64 7.44 3.97
C ARG A 34 16.95 6.60 2.89
N GLY A 35 15.88 5.87 3.22
CA GLY A 35 15.18 4.99 2.28
C GLY A 35 15.96 3.72 1.92
N LEU A 36 16.95 3.33 2.72
CA LEU A 36 17.73 2.10 2.55
C LEU A 36 17.14 0.95 3.39
N PRO A 37 17.37 -0.31 3.00
CA PRO A 37 16.88 -1.45 3.76
C PRO A 37 17.56 -1.53 5.14
N VAL A 38 16.78 -1.99 6.14
CA VAL A 38 17.28 -2.25 7.50
C VAL A 38 18.40 -3.30 7.48
N ASN A 39 18.20 -4.35 6.68
CA ASN A 39 19.22 -5.36 6.43
C ASN A 39 20.05 -4.95 5.22
N ARG A 40 21.37 -4.85 5.41
CA ARG A 40 22.34 -4.48 4.37
C ARG A 40 22.33 -5.42 3.16
N ASN A 41 22.00 -6.69 3.39
CA ASN A 41 22.04 -7.75 2.37
C ASN A 41 20.64 -8.01 1.77
N ALA A 42 19.66 -7.13 1.99
CA ALA A 42 18.32 -7.31 1.47
C ALA A 42 18.22 -6.94 -0.01
N GLU A 43 18.78 -5.79 -0.38
CA GLU A 43 18.70 -5.19 -1.71
C GLU A 43 19.88 -4.21 -1.92
N GLY A 44 20.18 -3.93 -3.18
CA GLY A 44 21.18 -2.95 -3.60
C GLY A 44 22.40 -3.58 -4.25
N ILE A 45 23.36 -2.72 -4.63
CA ILE A 45 24.53 -3.06 -5.46
C ILE A 45 25.30 -4.27 -4.92
N LEU A 46 25.46 -4.37 -3.60
CA LEU A 46 26.16 -5.47 -2.94
C LEU A 46 25.51 -6.84 -3.15
N THR A 47 24.18 -6.89 -3.28
CA THR A 47 23.41 -8.15 -3.34
C THR A 47 22.89 -8.46 -4.75
N ASP A 48 22.63 -7.41 -5.52
CA ASP A 48 22.06 -7.52 -6.87
C ASP A 48 23.12 -7.52 -7.96
N GLY A 49 24.33 -7.01 -7.67
CA GLY A 49 25.48 -7.10 -8.57
C GLY A 49 26.05 -8.52 -8.68
N PRO A 50 26.82 -8.80 -9.75
CA PRO A 50 27.54 -10.06 -9.87
C PRO A 50 28.79 -10.07 -8.97
N ASP A 51 29.06 -11.19 -8.31
CA ASP A 51 30.22 -11.34 -7.41
C ASP A 51 31.56 -11.45 -8.17
N TYR A 52 31.52 -11.86 -9.44
CA TYR A 52 32.68 -12.00 -10.32
C TYR A 52 32.30 -11.68 -11.76
N THR A 53 33.30 -11.47 -12.62
CA THR A 53 33.15 -11.28 -14.07
C THR A 53 34.24 -12.05 -14.82
N PHE A 54 33.96 -12.46 -16.07
CA PHE A 54 34.97 -13.14 -16.90
C PHE A 54 35.95 -12.12 -17.49
N LEU A 55 37.23 -12.48 -17.61
CA LEU A 55 38.26 -11.63 -18.22
C LEU A 55 37.94 -11.27 -19.68
N ASP A 56 37.27 -12.19 -20.39
CA ASP A 56 36.81 -11.99 -21.77
C ASP A 56 35.66 -10.98 -21.88
N GLY A 57 35.13 -10.45 -20.77
CA GLY A 57 34.01 -9.52 -20.75
C GLY A 57 32.63 -10.17 -20.93
N ARG A 58 32.57 -11.52 -20.93
CA ARG A 58 31.30 -12.24 -20.96
C ARG A 58 30.46 -11.92 -19.72
N PRO A 59 29.13 -11.82 -19.84
CA PRO A 59 28.28 -11.54 -18.70
C PRO A 59 28.25 -12.73 -17.74
N THR A 60 28.20 -12.42 -16.44
CA THR A 60 28.12 -13.42 -15.38
C THR A 60 26.75 -14.10 -15.43
N PRO A 61 26.67 -15.45 -15.43
CA PRO A 61 25.40 -16.14 -15.38
C PRO A 61 24.66 -15.83 -14.07
N LEU A 62 23.32 -15.76 -14.15
CA LEU A 62 22.48 -15.45 -12.99
C LEU A 62 22.59 -16.51 -11.90
N LEU A 63 22.82 -16.06 -10.66
CA LEU A 63 22.80 -16.95 -9.50
C LEU A 63 21.37 -17.40 -9.20
N HIS A 64 21.23 -18.62 -8.66
CA HIS A 64 19.93 -19.21 -8.34
C HIS A 64 19.07 -18.29 -7.43
N LYS A 65 19.65 -17.74 -6.36
CA LYS A 65 18.93 -16.83 -5.45
C LYS A 65 18.56 -15.49 -6.09
N GLN A 66 19.40 -14.96 -6.97
CA GLN A 66 19.07 -13.75 -7.75
C GLN A 66 17.85 -14.01 -8.64
N LYS A 67 17.85 -15.15 -9.36
CA LYS A 67 16.71 -15.58 -10.18
C LYS A 67 15.42 -15.69 -9.35
N LEU A 68 15.47 -16.35 -8.19
CA LEU A 68 14.31 -16.47 -7.31
C LEU A 68 13.79 -15.11 -6.82
N ARG A 69 14.68 -14.17 -6.49
CA ARG A 69 14.27 -12.81 -6.10
C ARG A 69 13.55 -12.09 -7.23
N MET A 70 14.09 -12.14 -8.45
CA MET A 70 13.46 -11.53 -9.62
C MET A 70 12.09 -12.14 -9.92
N GLN A 71 11.96 -13.46 -9.85
CA GLN A 71 10.67 -14.14 -10.06
C GLN A 71 9.63 -13.71 -9.00
N ARG A 72 10.05 -13.61 -7.74
CA ARG A 72 9.17 -13.13 -6.65
C ARG A 72 8.73 -11.68 -6.87
N GLN A 73 9.66 -10.79 -7.26
CA GLN A 73 9.34 -9.40 -7.57
C GLN A 73 8.34 -9.31 -8.73
N ARG A 74 8.51 -10.14 -9.76
CA ARG A 74 7.56 -10.23 -10.88
C ARG A 74 6.16 -10.64 -10.41
N GLN A 75 6.06 -11.69 -9.61
CA GLN A 75 4.77 -12.16 -9.06
C GLN A 75 4.08 -11.08 -8.22
N LEU A 76 4.83 -10.38 -7.37
CA LEU A 76 4.30 -9.27 -6.58
C LEU A 76 3.80 -8.13 -7.47
N ALA A 77 4.54 -7.76 -8.52
CA ALA A 77 4.13 -6.73 -9.46
C ALA A 77 2.83 -7.13 -10.21
N GLU A 78 2.74 -8.38 -10.66
CA GLU A 78 1.53 -8.93 -11.30
C GLU A 78 0.31 -8.83 -10.36
N GLN A 79 0.48 -9.19 -9.09
CA GLN A 79 -0.58 -9.07 -8.07
C GLN A 79 -1.01 -7.62 -7.85
N ILE A 80 -0.06 -6.68 -7.71
CA ILE A 80 -0.36 -5.25 -7.51
C ILE A 80 -1.18 -4.70 -8.68
N VAL A 81 -0.79 -4.99 -9.92
CA VAL A 81 -1.50 -4.53 -11.12
C VAL A 81 -2.93 -5.08 -11.14
N THR A 82 -3.08 -6.37 -10.85
CA THR A 82 -4.38 -7.06 -10.84
C THR A 82 -5.31 -6.42 -9.81
N LEU A 83 -4.87 -6.33 -8.55
CA LEU A 83 -5.66 -5.75 -7.46
C LEU A 83 -6.01 -4.28 -7.71
N SER A 84 -5.08 -3.51 -8.27
CA SER A 84 -5.35 -2.11 -8.62
C SER A 84 -6.42 -1.98 -9.70
N SER A 85 -6.39 -2.87 -10.70
CA SER A 85 -7.39 -2.88 -11.78
C SER A 85 -8.78 -3.29 -11.27
N GLU A 86 -8.85 -4.26 -10.37
CA GLU A 86 -10.09 -4.71 -9.73
C GLU A 86 -10.72 -3.59 -8.88
N LEU A 87 -9.89 -2.88 -8.10
CA LEU A 87 -10.33 -1.74 -7.30
C LEU A 87 -10.90 -0.64 -8.21
N GLN A 88 -10.17 -0.28 -9.26
CA GLN A 88 -10.61 0.74 -10.20
C GLN A 88 -11.94 0.36 -10.87
N PHE A 89 -12.07 -0.91 -11.30
CA PHE A 89 -13.32 -1.43 -11.85
C PHE A 89 -14.49 -1.34 -10.85
N ALA A 90 -14.27 -1.71 -9.58
CA ALA A 90 -15.29 -1.65 -8.55
C ALA A 90 -15.76 -0.20 -8.30
N LYS A 91 -14.82 0.75 -8.27
CA LYS A 91 -15.11 2.18 -8.13
C LYS A 91 -15.95 2.70 -9.30
N ASP A 92 -15.54 2.40 -10.53
CA ASP A 92 -16.23 2.88 -11.73
C ASP A 92 -17.63 2.27 -11.85
N ARG A 93 -17.78 0.99 -11.51
CA ARG A 93 -19.08 0.33 -11.43
C ARG A 93 -20.00 0.99 -10.42
N TYR A 94 -19.49 1.28 -9.21
CA TYR A 94 -20.28 1.94 -8.17
C TYR A 94 -20.77 3.32 -8.63
N GLN A 95 -19.88 4.11 -9.23
CA GLN A 95 -20.23 5.43 -9.76
C GLN A 95 -21.30 5.36 -10.85
N LYS A 96 -21.18 4.38 -11.77
CA LYS A 96 -22.20 4.15 -12.81
C LYS A 96 -23.57 3.83 -12.21
N ILE A 97 -23.63 2.91 -11.25
CA ILE A 97 -24.88 2.54 -10.57
C ILE A 97 -25.53 3.75 -9.88
N GLN A 98 -24.73 4.55 -9.17
CA GLN A 98 -25.22 5.77 -8.51
C GLN A 98 -25.76 6.78 -9.52
N LYS A 99 -25.06 6.96 -10.65
CA LYS A 99 -25.48 7.88 -11.71
C LYS A 99 -26.77 7.41 -12.36
N GLU A 100 -26.89 6.13 -12.69
CA GLU A 100 -28.10 5.53 -13.26
C GLU A 100 -29.30 5.66 -12.31
N GLU A 101 -29.10 5.49 -11.00
CA GLU A 101 -30.15 5.67 -10.01
C GLU A 101 -30.62 7.13 -9.94
N GLN A 102 -29.68 8.08 -10.00
CA GLN A 102 -30.00 9.51 -10.04
C GLN A 102 -30.74 9.89 -11.33
N GLU A 103 -30.27 9.41 -12.48
CA GLU A 103 -30.90 9.63 -13.79
C GLU A 103 -32.33 9.08 -13.81
N LYS A 104 -32.54 7.85 -13.31
CA LYS A 104 -33.88 7.26 -13.17
C LYS A 104 -34.79 8.08 -12.27
N ARG A 105 -34.28 8.55 -11.13
CA ARG A 105 -35.06 9.42 -10.22
C ARG A 105 -35.44 10.73 -10.91
N GLN A 106 -34.51 11.35 -11.63
CA GLN A 106 -34.77 12.57 -12.39
C GLN A 106 -35.78 12.32 -13.52
N GLU A 107 -35.67 11.22 -14.24
CA GLU A 107 -36.61 10.83 -15.29
C GLU A 107 -38.03 10.65 -14.74
N ILE A 108 -38.19 9.97 -13.61
CA ILE A 108 -39.49 9.82 -12.92
C ILE A 108 -40.04 11.19 -12.49
N LEU A 109 -39.20 12.09 -11.99
CA LEU A 109 -39.62 13.45 -11.61
C LEU A 109 -40.03 14.29 -12.82
N ASN A 110 -39.28 14.20 -13.93
CA ASN A 110 -39.54 14.92 -15.18
C ASN A 110 -40.81 14.42 -15.86
N ASN A 111 -41.07 13.12 -15.82
CA ASN A 111 -42.26 12.48 -16.38
C ASN A 111 -43.52 12.65 -15.49
N ARG A 112 -43.37 13.26 -14.30
CA ARG A 112 -44.48 13.46 -13.37
C ARG A 112 -45.46 14.51 -13.91
N LEU A 113 -46.75 14.20 -13.87
CA LEU A 113 -47.80 15.13 -14.29
C LEU A 113 -47.77 16.42 -13.46
N LYS A 114 -48.25 17.52 -14.07
CA LYS A 114 -48.35 18.81 -13.39
C LYS A 114 -49.13 18.67 -12.07
N PRO A 115 -48.68 19.34 -10.99
CA PRO A 115 -49.41 19.34 -9.72
C PRO A 115 -50.83 19.88 -9.91
N LYS A 116 -51.78 19.48 -9.05
CA LYS A 116 -53.18 19.95 -9.07
C LYS A 116 -53.60 20.49 -7.69
N GLY A 117 -54.69 21.25 -7.64
CA GLY A 117 -55.35 21.71 -6.40
C GLY A 117 -54.48 22.64 -5.54
N MET A 118 -54.46 22.42 -4.23
CA MET A 118 -53.71 23.25 -3.25
C MET A 118 -52.20 23.32 -3.54
N MET A 119 -51.64 22.32 -4.22
CA MET A 119 -50.22 22.24 -4.55
C MET A 119 -49.83 23.17 -5.72
N LEU A 120 -50.79 23.51 -6.61
CA LEU A 120 -50.60 24.57 -7.61
C LEU A 120 -50.60 25.95 -6.96
N GLN A 121 -51.52 26.20 -6.03
CA GLN A 121 -51.66 27.48 -5.35
C GLN A 121 -50.36 27.85 -4.62
N LYS A 122 -49.80 26.91 -3.84
CA LYS A 122 -48.51 27.11 -3.15
C LYS A 122 -47.34 27.43 -4.09
N LYS A 123 -47.31 26.87 -5.31
CA LYS A 123 -46.24 27.09 -6.28
C LYS A 123 -46.29 28.50 -6.92
N ASN A 124 -47.48 29.11 -6.97
CA ASN A 124 -47.66 30.46 -7.53
C ASN A 124 -47.41 31.56 -6.49
N LEU A 125 -47.37 31.21 -5.20
CA LEU A 125 -47.18 32.11 -4.06
C LEU A 125 -45.70 32.22 -3.61
N SER A 126 -44.82 31.38 -4.16
CA SER A 126 -43.36 31.36 -3.93
C SER A 126 -42.61 31.85 -5.17
#